data_AF-A0A1V5NDD2-F1
#
_entry.id   AF-A0A1V5NDD2-F1
#
_cell.length_a   1.000
_cell.length_b   1.000
_cell.length_c   1.000
_cell.angle_alpha   90.00
_cell.angle_beta   90.00
_cell.angle_gamma   90.00
#
_symmetry.space_group_name_H-M   'P 1'
#
loop_
_entity.id
_entity.type
_entity.pdbx_description
1 polymer ?
#
loop_
_entity_poly.entity_id
_entity_poly.type
_entity_poly.pdbx_seq_one_letter_code
_entity_poly.pdbx_strand_id
1 'polypeptide(L)'
;MRVKLPRTLWLVQWHLIFVSLMILAVIFWIIGGVIDYMQNLYLVPLMVAAGVGIFAIILLLYQALTILTNQQQLLERISDGLALSKNMFEQISQGVKLSEAAKTIAYRDMDNQYLRASVMEKLHQQDYKATYAMIDAISQRSEYKALAEELKVAADNYRDSTEQGKINQIISYIEKLIDQFHWATASAQIEVLLKNYPDSEKAKSLHQKLTDKKEHRKRQLLAAWDEAVKRADTDRSLMVLKELDLYLTPSEGLALQEAASEVFKNKLHNLGVQFSLAVSEKRWTQALQTGHDIIRGFPNSRMAEEIRAKLATLRDLAKNRPQEAKS
;
A
#
# COMPACT_ATOMS: atom_id res chain seq x y z
N MET A 1 -15.95 12.02 -37.13
CA MET A 1 -14.67 11.85 -36.42
C MET A 1 -13.70 11.07 -37.28
N ARG A 2 -12.65 11.70 -37.85
CA ARG A 2 -11.58 10.95 -38.53
C ARG A 2 -10.61 10.45 -37.46
N VAL A 3 -10.60 9.14 -37.23
CA VAL A 3 -9.66 8.47 -36.32
C VAL A 3 -8.26 8.64 -36.91
N LYS A 4 -7.40 9.40 -36.23
CA LYS A 4 -5.97 9.47 -36.59
C LYS A 4 -5.33 8.15 -36.18
N LEU A 5 -5.09 7.26 -37.14
CA LEU A 5 -4.32 6.05 -36.90
C LEU A 5 -2.89 6.42 -36.45
N PRO A 6 -2.28 5.64 -35.54
CA PRO A 6 -0.91 5.85 -35.10
C PRO A 6 0.05 5.78 -36.30
N ARG A 7 0.95 6.77 -36.42
CA ARG A 7 1.87 6.96 -37.58
C ARG A 7 2.64 5.69 -37.99
N THR A 8 2.85 4.74 -37.08
CA THR A 8 3.57 3.49 -37.31
C THR A 8 2.84 2.51 -38.23
N LEU A 9 1.51 2.44 -38.17
CA LEU A 9 0.72 1.54 -39.02
C LEU A 9 0.67 2.04 -40.48
N TRP A 10 0.69 3.35 -40.67
CA TRP A 10 0.71 3.97 -41.99
C TRP A 10 2.01 3.62 -42.75
N LEU A 11 3.16 3.67 -42.08
CA LEU A 11 4.45 3.29 -42.68
C LEU A 11 4.50 1.79 -43.05
N VAL A 12 3.98 0.90 -42.21
CA VAL A 12 3.94 -0.54 -42.50
C VAL A 12 3.06 -0.84 -43.73
N GLN A 13 1.94 -0.13 -43.89
CA GLN A 13 1.10 -0.26 -45.08
C GLN A 13 1.82 0.14 -46.37
N TRP A 14 2.60 1.23 -46.33
CA TRP A 14 3.42 1.63 -47.49
C TRP A 14 4.51 0.60 -47.82
N HIS A 15 5.16 0.01 -46.80
CA HIS A 15 6.16 -1.03 -47.03
C HIS A 15 5.58 -2.27 -47.71
N LEU A 16 4.37 -2.71 -47.31
CA LEU A 16 3.70 -3.84 -47.96
C LEU A 16 3.34 -3.53 -49.42
N ILE A 17 2.91 -2.29 -49.71
CA ILE A 17 2.61 -1.85 -51.08
C ILE A 17 3.90 -1.86 -51.93
N PHE A 18 5.01 -1.37 -51.41
CA PHE A 18 6.28 -1.35 -52.13
C PHE A 18 6.83 -2.76 -52.39
N VAL A 19 6.76 -3.67 -51.41
CA VAL A 19 7.17 -5.06 -51.60
C VAL A 19 6.30 -5.76 -52.65
N SER A 20 4.98 -5.52 -52.63
CA SER A 20 4.07 -6.06 -53.65
C SER A 20 4.40 -5.55 -55.05
N LEU A 21 4.67 -4.26 -55.20
CA LEU A 21 5.10 -3.66 -56.48
C LEU A 21 6.43 -4.23 -56.99
N MET A 22 7.38 -4.49 -56.09
CA MET A 22 8.67 -5.09 -56.44
C MET A 22 8.50 -6.53 -56.96
N ILE A 23 7.67 -7.34 -56.28
CA ILE A 23 7.35 -8.70 -56.72
C ILE A 23 6.68 -8.66 -58.10
N LEU A 24 5.75 -7.72 -58.32
CA LEU A 24 5.05 -7.56 -59.59
C LEU A 24 6.01 -7.20 -60.73
N ALA A 25 7.00 -6.32 -60.48
CA ALA A 25 8.04 -5.98 -61.46
C ALA A 25 8.93 -7.18 -61.83
N VAL A 26 9.28 -8.04 -60.87
CA VAL A 26 10.06 -9.26 -61.12
C VAL A 26 9.26 -10.27 -61.93
N ILE A 27 7.97 -10.44 -61.64
CA ILE A 27 7.08 -11.33 -62.41
C ILE A 27 6.99 -10.84 -63.87
N PHE A 28 6.80 -9.54 -64.09
CA PHE A 28 6.80 -8.97 -65.45
C PHE A 28 8.13 -9.16 -66.18
N TRP A 29 9.26 -9.08 -65.48
CA TRP A 29 10.57 -9.36 -66.06
C TRP A 29 10.71 -10.82 -66.51
N ILE A 30 10.30 -11.78 -65.66
CA ILE A 30 10.33 -13.22 -66.00
C ILE A 30 9.45 -13.51 -67.21
N ILE A 31 8.23 -12.96 -67.26
CA ILE A 31 7.30 -13.15 -68.38
C ILE A 31 7.84 -12.51 -69.66
N GLY A 32 8.42 -11.30 -69.56
CA GLY A 32 9.02 -10.59 -70.68
C GLY A 32 10.23 -11.30 -71.29
N GLY A 33 11.01 -12.03 -70.48
CA GLY A 33 12.16 -12.82 -70.95
C GLY A 33 11.79 -14.07 -71.77
N VAL A 34 10.55 -14.54 -71.69
CA VAL A 34 10.06 -15.70 -72.47
C VAL A 34 9.59 -15.29 -73.87
N ILE A 35 9.32 -13.99 -74.10
CA ILE A 35 8.79 -13.47 -75.36
C ILE A 35 9.90 -12.70 -76.09
N ASP A 36 10.53 -13.34 -77.08
CA ASP A 36 11.73 -12.89 -77.80
C ASP A 36 11.57 -11.53 -78.55
N TYR A 37 10.35 -11.02 -78.64
CA TYR A 37 9.99 -9.79 -79.37
C TYR A 37 10.17 -8.48 -78.57
N MET A 38 10.47 -8.56 -77.26
CA MET A 38 10.49 -7.39 -76.36
C MET A 38 11.87 -7.16 -75.72
N GLN A 39 12.94 -7.45 -76.47
CA GLN A 39 14.31 -7.39 -75.95
C GLN A 39 14.84 -5.99 -75.59
N ASN A 40 14.11 -4.90 -75.83
CA ASN A 40 14.55 -3.55 -75.40
C ASN A 40 13.67 -2.94 -74.30
N LEU A 41 12.57 -3.62 -73.92
CA LEU A 41 11.58 -3.05 -72.99
C LEU A 41 11.82 -3.46 -71.52
N TYR A 42 12.66 -4.46 -71.26
CA TYR A 42 12.94 -4.97 -69.91
C TYR A 42 13.84 -4.05 -69.05
N LEU A 43 14.57 -3.11 -69.66
CA LEU A 43 15.43 -2.16 -68.93
C LEU A 43 14.63 -1.16 -68.09
N VAL A 44 13.45 -0.75 -68.58
CA VAL A 44 12.58 0.21 -67.88
C VAL A 44 12.04 -0.36 -66.55
N PRO A 45 11.41 -1.55 -66.49
CA PRO A 45 10.96 -2.12 -65.23
C PRO A 45 12.12 -2.46 -64.28
N LEU A 46 13.30 -2.84 -64.80
CA LEU A 46 14.49 -3.07 -63.98
C LEU A 46 14.97 -1.78 -63.30
N MET A 47 15.01 -0.65 -64.02
CA MET A 47 15.38 0.66 -63.48
C MET A 47 14.39 1.15 -62.42
N VAL A 48 13.08 0.91 -62.64
CA VAL A 48 12.03 1.24 -61.66
C VAL A 48 12.17 0.37 -60.40
N ALA A 49 12.39 -0.93 -60.56
CA ALA A 49 12.60 -1.84 -59.44
C ALA A 49 13.85 -1.47 -58.61
N ALA A 50 14.95 -1.11 -59.29
CA ALA A 50 16.17 -0.64 -58.64
C ALA A 50 15.94 0.68 -57.86
N GLY A 51 15.21 1.63 -58.45
CA GLY A 51 14.86 2.89 -57.78
C GLY A 51 14.00 2.68 -56.53
N VAL A 52 13.01 1.80 -56.61
CA VAL A 52 12.17 1.42 -55.46
C VAL A 52 12.99 0.73 -54.37
N GLY A 53 13.90 -0.17 -54.76
CA GLY A 53 14.80 -0.86 -53.83
C GLY A 53 15.69 0.11 -53.06
N ILE A 54 16.33 1.06 -53.75
CA ILE A 54 17.19 2.07 -53.12
C ILE A 54 16.37 2.93 -52.15
N PHE A 55 15.17 3.36 -52.54
CA PHE A 55 14.30 4.15 -51.69
C PHE A 55 13.88 3.41 -50.40
N ALA A 56 13.56 2.12 -50.51
CA ALA A 56 13.24 1.29 -49.35
C ALA A 56 14.42 1.15 -48.39
N ILE A 57 15.65 0.97 -48.91
CA ILE A 57 16.87 0.88 -48.10
C ILE A 57 17.13 2.19 -47.34
N ILE A 58 16.93 3.34 -47.99
CA ILE A 58 17.09 4.65 -47.34
C ILE A 58 16.09 4.83 -46.19
N LEU A 59 14.84 4.40 -46.38
CA LEU A 59 13.83 4.44 -45.31
C LEU A 59 14.18 3.52 -44.13
N LEU A 60 14.71 2.32 -44.41
CA LEU A 60 15.17 1.40 -43.36
C LEU A 60 16.34 1.98 -42.57
N LEU A 61 17.31 2.60 -43.25
CA LEU A 61 18.44 3.27 -42.59
C LEU A 61 17.99 4.44 -41.72
N TYR A 62 17.05 5.26 -42.21
CA TYR A 62 16.47 6.35 -41.44
C TYR A 62 15.76 5.84 -40.18
N GLN A 63 14.99 4.76 -40.30
CA GLN A 63 14.29 4.16 -39.16
C GLN A 63 15.27 3.52 -38.16
N ALA A 64 16.33 2.85 -38.63
CA ALA A 64 17.38 2.30 -37.78
C ALA A 64 18.12 3.40 -36.98
N LEU A 65 18.45 4.52 -37.62
CA LEU A 65 19.04 5.69 -36.96
C LEU A 65 18.12 6.25 -35.86
N THR A 66 16.82 6.35 -36.15
CA THR A 66 15.82 6.86 -35.18
C THR A 66 15.66 5.93 -33.97
N ILE A 67 15.75 4.61 -34.18
CA ILE A 67 15.69 3.61 -33.11
C ILE A 67 16.96 3.69 -32.25
N LEU A 68 18.14 3.84 -32.86
CA LEU A 68 19.42 3.93 -32.15
C LEU A 68 19.49 5.17 -31.26
N THR A 69 19.01 6.32 -31.75
CA THR A 69 18.93 7.56 -30.95
C THR A 69 17.94 7.45 -29.78
N ASN A 70 16.83 6.71 -29.95
CA ASN A 70 15.86 6.48 -28.88
C ASN A 70 16.39 5.52 -27.80
N GLN A 71 17.25 4.56 -28.16
CA GLN A 71 17.86 3.64 -27.18
C GLN A 71 18.95 4.30 -26.33
N GLN A 72 19.73 5.23 -26.89
CA GLN A 72 20.71 5.99 -26.12
C GLN A 72 20.05 6.81 -25.00
N GLN A 73 18.92 7.45 -25.29
CA GLN A 73 18.14 8.19 -24.28
C GLN A 73 17.55 7.29 -23.18
N LEU A 74 17.28 6.01 -23.50
CA LEU A 74 16.75 5.05 -22.54
C LEU A 74 17.85 4.57 -21.58
N LEU A 75 19.07 4.37 -22.08
CA LEU A 75 20.23 4.00 -21.25
C LEU A 75 20.63 5.11 -20.29
N GLU A 76 20.59 6.37 -20.73
CA GLU A 76 20.88 7.54 -19.89
C GLU A 76 19.83 7.70 -18.77
N ARG A 77 18.55 7.53 -19.10
CA ARG A 77 17.44 7.53 -18.10
C ARG A 77 17.53 6.39 -17.10
N ILE A 78 18.00 5.20 -17.51
CA ILE A 78 18.21 4.06 -16.59
C ILE A 78 19.40 4.33 -15.67
N SER A 79 20.50 4.88 -16.20
CA SER A 79 21.66 5.27 -15.40
C SER A 79 21.32 6.33 -14.35
N ASP A 80 20.59 7.37 -14.75
CA ASP A 80 20.13 8.43 -13.83
C ASP A 80 19.13 7.89 -12.79
N GLY A 81 18.26 6.96 -13.20
CA GLY A 81 17.35 6.25 -12.30
C GLY A 81 18.08 5.40 -11.26
N LEU A 82 19.18 4.76 -11.65
CA LEU A 82 20.04 3.96 -10.75
C LEU A 82 20.81 4.84 -9.76
N ALA A 83 21.37 5.97 -10.20
CA ALA A 83 22.05 6.93 -9.32
C ALA A 83 21.08 7.55 -8.30
N LEU A 84 19.86 7.88 -8.73
CA LEU A 84 18.81 8.37 -7.85
C LEU A 84 18.36 7.29 -6.84
N SER A 85 18.18 6.05 -7.30
CA SER A 85 17.82 4.92 -6.43
C SER A 85 18.88 4.68 -5.35
N LYS A 86 20.17 4.74 -5.72
CA LYS A 86 21.29 4.61 -4.78
C LYS A 86 21.27 5.69 -3.70
N ASN A 87 21.10 6.96 -4.08
CA ASN A 87 21.00 8.08 -3.12
C ASN A 87 19.77 7.97 -2.21
N MET A 88 18.65 7.48 -2.75
CA MET A 88 17.43 7.26 -1.97
C MET A 88 17.59 6.09 -0.98
N PHE A 89 18.31 5.03 -1.36
CA PHE A 89 18.67 3.93 -0.47
C PHE A 89 19.64 4.37 0.64
N GLU A 90 20.60 5.25 0.36
CA GLU A 90 21.50 5.82 1.38
C GLU A 90 20.75 6.71 2.38
N GLN A 91 19.81 7.53 1.92
CA GLN A 91 18.97 8.36 2.80
C GLN A 91 17.97 7.54 3.61
N ILE A 92 17.37 6.49 3.01
CA ILE A 92 16.53 5.52 3.73
C ILE A 92 17.37 4.79 4.77
N SER A 93 18.60 4.35 4.45
CA SER A 93 19.50 3.68 5.40
C SER A 93 19.81 4.54 6.63
N GLN A 94 19.98 5.85 6.46
CA GLN A 94 20.22 6.79 7.56
C GLN A 94 18.97 7.03 8.42
N GLY A 95 17.79 7.19 7.81
CA GLY A 95 16.52 7.32 8.54
C GLY A 95 16.05 6.02 9.21
N VAL A 96 16.42 4.87 8.64
CA VAL A 96 16.15 3.53 9.17
C VAL A 96 16.95 3.27 10.44
N LYS A 97 18.13 3.85 10.67
CA LYS A 97 18.87 3.61 11.94
C LYS A 97 18.19 4.21 13.17
N LEU A 98 17.59 5.40 13.05
CA LEU A 98 16.83 6.03 14.14
C LEU A 98 15.45 5.38 14.31
N SER A 99 14.81 5.03 13.19
CA SER A 99 13.55 4.28 13.15
C SER A 99 13.74 2.86 13.67
N GLU A 100 14.84 2.17 13.40
CA GLU A 100 15.14 0.83 13.91
C GLU A 100 15.40 0.84 15.40
N ALA A 101 16.07 1.84 15.98
CA ALA A 101 16.15 1.91 17.44
C ALA A 101 14.76 2.09 18.08
N ALA A 102 13.93 2.98 17.54
CA ALA A 102 12.56 3.19 18.01
C ALA A 102 11.62 2.01 17.73
N LYS A 103 11.80 1.32 16.59
CA LYS A 103 11.10 0.11 16.15
C LYS A 103 11.56 -1.07 16.97
N THR A 104 12.83 -1.26 17.24
CA THR A 104 13.31 -2.30 18.15
C THR A 104 12.78 -2.07 19.57
N ILE A 105 12.69 -0.82 20.06
CA ILE A 105 12.10 -0.56 21.38
C ILE A 105 10.58 -0.80 21.38
N ALA A 106 9.83 -0.17 20.47
CA ALA A 106 8.38 -0.32 20.38
C ALA A 106 7.93 -1.75 20.04
N TYR A 107 8.64 -2.41 19.13
CA TYR A 107 8.35 -3.80 18.77
C TYR A 107 8.84 -4.76 19.84
N ARG A 108 9.89 -4.46 20.63
CA ARG A 108 10.26 -5.31 21.76
C ARG A 108 9.19 -5.28 22.86
N ASP A 109 8.61 -4.12 23.15
CA ASP A 109 7.51 -4.04 24.12
C ASP A 109 6.25 -4.75 23.59
N MET A 110 5.97 -4.62 22.29
CA MET A 110 4.87 -5.32 21.64
C MET A 110 5.10 -6.84 21.58
N ASP A 111 6.33 -7.28 21.31
CA ASP A 111 6.76 -8.67 21.29
C ASP A 111 6.67 -9.26 22.71
N ASN A 112 7.12 -8.53 23.73
CA ASN A 112 6.99 -8.95 25.13
C ASN A 112 5.52 -9.13 25.54
N GLN A 113 4.64 -8.22 25.12
CA GLN A 113 3.20 -8.33 25.36
C GLN A 113 2.61 -9.53 24.64
N TYR A 114 2.98 -9.75 23.37
CA TYR A 114 2.53 -10.88 22.58
C TYR A 114 2.97 -12.22 23.20
N LEU A 115 4.26 -12.35 23.55
CA LEU A 115 4.81 -13.54 24.20
C LEU A 115 4.13 -13.82 25.54
N ARG A 116 3.94 -12.79 26.37
CA ARG A 116 3.21 -12.92 27.65
C ARG A 116 1.77 -13.37 27.41
N ALA A 117 1.07 -12.77 26.45
CA ALA A 117 -0.31 -13.15 26.13
C ALA A 117 -0.41 -14.61 25.66
N SER A 118 0.50 -15.06 24.78
CA SER A 118 0.51 -16.44 24.28
C SER A 118 0.81 -17.47 25.37
N VAL A 119 1.78 -17.19 26.25
CA VAL A 119 2.09 -18.08 27.38
C VAL A 119 0.91 -18.14 28.37
N MET A 120 0.33 -16.99 28.71
CA MET A 120 -0.83 -16.94 29.61
C MET A 120 -2.06 -17.65 29.02
N GLU A 121 -2.27 -17.55 27.71
CA GLU A 121 -3.32 -18.30 27.01
C GLU A 121 -3.13 -19.82 27.18
N LYS A 122 -1.91 -20.33 26.99
CA LYS A 122 -1.62 -21.76 27.20
C LYS A 122 -1.76 -22.19 28.65
N LEU A 123 -1.35 -21.32 29.57
CA LEU A 123 -1.50 -21.56 31.00
C LEU A 123 -2.97 -21.65 31.43
N HIS A 124 -3.83 -20.77 30.91
CA HIS A 124 -5.28 -20.80 31.17
C HIS A 124 -5.98 -22.00 30.52
N GLN A 125 -5.46 -22.53 29.41
CA GLN A 125 -5.90 -23.79 28.81
C GLN A 125 -5.49 -25.03 29.64
N GLN A 126 -4.78 -24.84 30.77
CA GLN A 126 -4.20 -25.90 31.59
C GLN A 126 -3.19 -26.79 30.84
N ASP A 127 -2.69 -26.33 29.69
CA ASP A 127 -1.63 -27.02 28.95
C ASP A 127 -0.27 -26.63 29.53
N TYR A 128 0.02 -27.12 30.72
CA TYR A 128 1.26 -26.80 31.44
C TYR A 128 2.49 -27.25 30.65
N LYS A 129 2.40 -28.39 29.93
CA LYS A 129 3.51 -28.89 29.11
C LYS A 129 3.87 -27.92 27.99
N ALA A 130 2.89 -27.44 27.23
CA ALA A 130 3.13 -26.44 26.20
C ALA A 130 3.56 -25.09 26.79
N THR A 131 2.99 -24.70 27.94
CA THR A 131 3.34 -23.45 28.64
C THR A 131 4.83 -23.43 29.00
N TYR A 132 5.33 -24.45 29.71
CA TYR A 132 6.74 -24.52 30.10
C TYR A 132 7.67 -24.67 28.89
N ALA A 133 7.29 -25.46 27.87
CA ALA A 133 8.05 -25.54 26.63
C ALA A 133 8.18 -24.18 25.91
N MET A 134 7.12 -23.36 25.94
CA MET A 134 7.12 -22.03 25.36
C MET A 134 7.98 -21.06 26.17
N ILE A 135 7.90 -21.10 27.50
CA ILE A 135 8.77 -20.32 28.40
C ILE A 135 10.25 -20.68 28.19
N ASP A 136 10.55 -21.98 28.10
CA ASP A 136 11.90 -22.47 27.84
C ASP A 136 12.41 -21.99 26.47
N ALA A 137 11.58 -22.02 25.43
CA ALA A 137 11.93 -21.50 24.11
C ALA A 137 12.17 -19.97 24.14
N ILE A 138 11.39 -19.21 24.91
CA ILE A 138 11.61 -17.77 25.12
C ILE A 138 12.95 -17.53 25.85
N SER A 139 13.29 -18.37 26.83
CA SER A 139 14.52 -18.25 27.63
C SER A 139 15.81 -18.46 26.83
N GLN A 140 15.75 -19.15 25.69
CA GLN A 140 16.90 -19.37 24.80
C GLN A 140 17.43 -18.06 24.20
N ARG A 141 16.57 -17.03 24.08
CA ARG A 141 16.94 -15.72 23.57
C ARG A 141 17.39 -14.82 24.71
N SER A 142 18.62 -14.32 24.62
CA SER A 142 19.25 -13.51 25.67
C SER A 142 18.42 -12.28 26.05
N GLU A 143 17.76 -11.68 25.07
CA GLU A 143 16.91 -10.49 25.19
C GLU A 143 15.60 -10.73 25.96
N TYR A 144 15.16 -12.00 26.11
CA TYR A 144 13.91 -12.36 26.77
C TYR A 144 14.09 -13.18 28.05
N LYS A 145 15.32 -13.38 28.52
CA LYS A 145 15.58 -14.17 29.75
C LYS A 145 14.84 -13.66 30.98
N ALA A 146 14.83 -12.33 31.19
CA ALA A 146 14.11 -11.73 32.32
C ALA A 146 12.59 -11.95 32.21
N LEU A 147 12.03 -11.84 31.00
CA LEU A 147 10.61 -12.11 30.75
C LEU A 147 10.30 -13.60 30.99
N ALA A 148 11.14 -14.52 30.52
CA ALA A 148 10.95 -15.94 30.71
C ALA A 148 10.93 -16.32 32.20
N GLU A 149 11.82 -15.74 33.02
CA GLU A 149 11.84 -15.97 34.47
C GLU A 149 10.57 -15.45 35.15
N GLU A 150 10.13 -14.24 34.79
CA GLU A 150 8.84 -13.70 35.26
C GLU A 150 7.66 -14.61 34.90
N LEU A 151 7.62 -15.09 33.65
CA LEU A 151 6.56 -15.98 33.16
C LEU A 151 6.59 -17.32 33.86
N LYS A 152 7.77 -17.84 34.19
CA LYS A 152 7.94 -19.08 34.94
C LYS A 152 7.39 -18.96 36.36
N VAL A 153 7.79 -17.91 37.09
CA VAL A 153 7.26 -17.63 38.43
C VAL A 153 5.73 -17.47 38.40
N ALA A 154 5.20 -16.76 37.40
CA ALA A 154 3.75 -16.62 37.24
C ALA A 154 3.07 -17.97 36.95
N ALA A 155 3.67 -18.82 36.12
CA ALA A 155 3.14 -20.14 35.78
C ALA A 155 3.16 -21.11 36.97
N ASP A 156 4.23 -21.11 37.77
CA ASP A 156 4.33 -21.91 39.00
C ASP A 156 3.28 -21.45 40.03
N ASN A 157 3.16 -20.14 40.28
CA ASN A 157 2.15 -19.58 41.16
C ASN A 157 0.71 -19.93 40.70
N TYR A 158 0.46 -19.92 39.39
CA TYR A 158 -0.83 -20.33 38.84
C TYR A 158 -1.08 -21.83 39.07
N ARG A 159 -0.10 -22.69 38.75
CA ARG A 159 -0.21 -24.15 38.90
C ARG A 159 -0.52 -24.55 40.34
N ASP A 160 0.19 -23.93 41.28
CA ASP A 160 0.14 -24.28 42.71
C ASP A 160 -1.03 -23.61 43.44
N SER A 161 -1.78 -22.73 42.77
CA SER A 161 -2.97 -22.09 43.33
C SER A 161 -4.18 -23.03 43.40
N THR A 162 -5.09 -22.74 44.33
CA THR A 162 -6.38 -23.45 44.45
C THR A 162 -7.22 -23.24 43.19
N GLU A 163 -8.18 -24.14 42.93
CA GLU A 163 -9.10 -24.00 41.79
C GLU A 163 -9.80 -22.64 41.76
N GLN A 164 -10.24 -22.15 42.93
CA GLN A 164 -10.84 -20.83 43.06
C GLN A 164 -9.83 -19.69 42.81
N GLY A 165 -8.56 -19.90 43.17
CA GLY A 165 -7.45 -19.01 42.82
C GLY A 165 -7.21 -18.94 41.31
N LYS A 166 -7.18 -20.08 40.62
CA LYS A 166 -7.05 -20.17 39.15
C LYS A 166 -8.18 -19.45 38.44
N ILE A 167 -9.43 -19.68 38.86
CA ILE A 167 -10.60 -18.99 38.32
C ILE A 167 -10.46 -17.47 38.47
N ASN A 168 -10.09 -16.97 39.66
CA ASN A 168 -9.92 -15.54 39.87
C ASN A 168 -8.77 -14.93 39.04
N GLN A 169 -7.69 -15.69 38.80
CA GLN A 169 -6.58 -15.23 37.95
C GLN A 169 -6.99 -15.14 36.48
N ILE A 170 -7.70 -16.14 35.95
CA ILE A 170 -8.26 -16.09 34.58
C ILE A 170 -9.22 -14.90 34.45
N ILE A 171 -10.13 -14.72 35.43
CA ILE A 171 -11.07 -13.58 35.45
C ILE A 171 -10.31 -12.25 35.41
N SER A 172 -9.29 -12.09 36.25
CA SER A 172 -8.49 -10.86 36.30
C SER A 172 -7.77 -10.57 34.98
N TYR A 173 -7.32 -11.62 34.29
CA TYR A 173 -6.74 -11.49 32.95
C TYR A 173 -7.77 -11.06 31.91
N ILE A 174 -8.95 -11.68 31.90
CA ILE A 174 -10.06 -11.31 31.01
C ILE A 174 -10.46 -9.85 31.23
N GLU A 175 -10.54 -9.41 32.49
CA GLU A 175 -10.86 -8.01 32.81
C GLU A 175 -9.82 -7.03 32.25
N LYS A 176 -8.52 -7.36 32.31
CA LYS A 176 -7.48 -6.56 31.66
C LYS A 176 -7.65 -6.52 30.14
N LEU A 177 -8.01 -7.63 29.50
CA LEU A 177 -8.29 -7.66 28.06
C LEU A 177 -9.48 -6.77 27.70
N ILE A 178 -10.54 -6.78 28.52
CA ILE A 178 -11.72 -5.92 28.37
C ILE A 178 -11.33 -4.43 28.49
N ASP A 179 -10.51 -4.08 29.49
CA ASP A 179 -10.07 -2.69 29.70
C ASP A 179 -9.14 -2.18 28.59
N GLN A 180 -8.38 -3.08 27.96
CA GLN A 180 -7.50 -2.77 26.83
C GLN A 180 -8.20 -2.86 25.47
N PHE A 181 -9.52 -3.07 25.44
CA PHE A 181 -10.33 -3.18 24.22
C PHE A 181 -9.98 -4.39 23.32
N HIS A 182 -9.34 -5.43 23.87
CA HIS A 182 -9.05 -6.69 23.18
C HIS A 182 -10.28 -7.61 23.14
N TRP A 183 -11.35 -7.13 22.49
CA TRP A 183 -12.69 -7.73 22.57
C TRP A 183 -12.78 -9.18 22.12
N ALA A 184 -12.14 -9.52 20.99
CA ALA A 184 -12.22 -10.86 20.42
C ALA A 184 -11.54 -11.89 21.34
N THR A 185 -10.34 -11.56 21.81
CA THR A 185 -9.58 -12.40 22.75
C THR A 185 -10.31 -12.53 24.08
N ALA A 186 -10.86 -11.44 24.63
CA ALA A 186 -11.64 -11.48 25.85
C ALA A 186 -12.86 -12.42 25.70
N SER A 187 -13.61 -12.29 24.60
CA SER A 187 -14.78 -13.15 24.32
C SER A 187 -14.39 -14.63 24.26
N ALA A 188 -13.33 -14.96 23.52
CA ALA A 188 -12.87 -16.36 23.40
C ALA A 188 -12.45 -16.95 24.76
N GLN A 189 -11.76 -16.16 25.59
CA GLN A 189 -11.33 -16.60 26.92
C GLN A 189 -12.52 -16.77 27.89
N ILE A 190 -13.57 -15.96 27.77
CA ILE A 190 -14.80 -16.14 28.55
C ILE A 190 -15.47 -17.47 28.20
N GLU A 191 -15.59 -17.81 26.92
CA GLU A 191 -16.17 -19.09 26.47
C GLU A 191 -15.38 -20.29 26.99
N VAL A 192 -14.04 -20.22 26.94
CA VAL A 192 -13.16 -21.27 27.51
C VAL A 192 -13.36 -21.38 29.02
N LEU A 193 -13.44 -20.26 29.73
CA LEU A 193 -13.67 -20.25 31.18
C LEU A 193 -15.03 -20.87 31.54
N LEU A 194 -16.11 -20.52 30.82
CA LEU A 194 -17.45 -21.07 31.07
C LEU A 194 -17.54 -22.56 30.77
N LYS A 195 -16.84 -23.02 29.72
CA LYS A 195 -16.76 -24.45 29.40
C LYS A 195 -16.06 -25.25 30.49
N ASN A 196 -14.97 -24.72 31.04
CA ASN A 196 -14.17 -25.40 32.06
C ASN A 196 -14.73 -25.24 33.47
N TYR A 197 -15.50 -24.17 33.73
CA TYR A 197 -16.07 -23.85 35.06
C TYR A 197 -17.55 -23.37 34.96
N PRO A 198 -18.50 -24.26 34.63
CA PRO A 198 -19.90 -23.89 34.39
C PRO A 198 -20.63 -23.27 35.59
N ASP A 199 -20.24 -23.66 36.82
CA ASP A 199 -20.92 -23.24 38.05
C ASP A 199 -20.43 -21.89 38.60
N SER A 200 -19.43 -21.26 37.95
CA SER A 200 -18.90 -19.98 38.39
C SER A 200 -19.83 -18.83 38.02
N GLU A 201 -20.57 -18.31 39.01
CA GLU A 201 -21.42 -17.11 38.83
C GLU A 201 -20.62 -15.89 38.36
N LYS A 202 -19.37 -15.74 38.81
CA LYS A 202 -18.48 -14.67 38.34
C LYS A 202 -18.16 -14.83 36.85
N ALA A 203 -17.91 -16.04 36.38
CA ALA A 203 -17.64 -16.29 34.96
C ALA A 203 -18.87 -15.94 34.09
N LYS A 204 -20.07 -16.30 34.54
CA LYS A 204 -21.33 -15.96 33.84
C LYS A 204 -21.51 -14.45 33.70
N SER A 205 -21.13 -13.67 34.71
CA SER A 205 -21.23 -12.20 34.67
C SER A 205 -20.28 -11.51 33.67
N LEU A 206 -19.22 -12.19 33.21
CA LEU A 206 -18.21 -11.58 32.34
C LEU A 206 -18.75 -11.24 30.94
N HIS A 207 -19.68 -12.02 30.38
CA HIS A 207 -20.31 -11.68 29.10
C HIS A 207 -21.09 -10.37 29.17
N GLN A 208 -21.84 -10.18 30.26
CA GLN A 208 -22.56 -8.93 30.49
C GLN A 208 -21.58 -7.78 30.63
N LYS A 209 -20.53 -7.94 31.44
CA LYS A 209 -19.49 -6.93 31.64
C LYS A 209 -18.78 -6.55 30.33
N LEU A 210 -18.47 -7.52 29.47
CA LEU A 210 -17.89 -7.29 28.14
C LEU A 210 -18.82 -6.44 27.26
N THR A 211 -20.10 -6.80 27.22
CA THR A 211 -21.13 -6.09 26.44
C THR A 211 -21.31 -4.67 26.96
N ASP A 212 -21.43 -4.49 28.27
CA ASP A 212 -21.58 -3.18 28.91
C ASP A 212 -20.38 -2.28 28.63
N LYS A 213 -19.16 -2.83 28.67
CA LYS A 213 -17.93 -2.08 28.38
C LYS A 213 -17.86 -1.67 26.91
N LYS A 214 -18.23 -2.54 25.98
CA LYS A 214 -18.33 -2.22 24.55
C LYS A 214 -19.33 -1.10 24.28
N GLU A 215 -20.52 -1.20 24.86
CA GLU A 215 -21.56 -0.17 24.73
C GLU A 215 -21.12 1.15 25.36
N HIS A 216 -20.42 1.10 26.50
CA HIS A 216 -19.84 2.29 27.11
C HIS A 216 -18.79 2.95 26.20
N ARG A 217 -17.88 2.17 25.60
CA ARG A 217 -16.88 2.67 24.65
C ARG A 217 -17.55 3.27 23.40
N LYS A 218 -18.57 2.61 22.84
CA LYS A 218 -19.36 3.13 21.72
C LYS A 218 -19.97 4.49 22.04
N ARG A 219 -20.59 4.64 23.22
CA ARG A 219 -21.14 5.93 23.68
C ARG A 219 -20.06 7.01 23.83
N GLN A 220 -18.90 6.67 24.38
CA GLN A 220 -17.77 7.60 24.47
C GLN A 220 -17.30 8.08 23.10
N LEU A 221 -17.17 7.16 22.13
CA LEU A 221 -16.75 7.48 20.77
C LEU A 221 -17.79 8.34 20.04
N LEU A 222 -19.08 8.04 20.19
CA LEU A 222 -20.16 8.86 19.64
C LEU A 222 -20.12 10.29 20.20
N ALA A 223 -19.96 10.45 21.51
CA ALA A 223 -19.85 11.76 22.14
C ALA A 223 -18.59 12.53 21.68
N ALA A 224 -17.44 11.85 21.62
CA ALA A 224 -16.20 12.44 21.15
C ALA A 224 -16.25 12.86 19.67
N TRP A 225 -16.97 12.08 18.86
CA TRP A 225 -17.19 12.39 17.45
C TRP A 225 -18.11 13.61 17.30
N ASP A 226 -19.25 13.64 18.00
CA ASP A 226 -20.17 14.79 18.00
C ASP A 226 -19.45 16.08 18.46
N GLU A 227 -18.62 16.01 19.50
CA GLU A 227 -17.80 17.14 19.95
C GLU A 227 -16.80 17.59 18.86
N ALA A 228 -16.13 16.65 18.19
CA ALA A 228 -15.16 16.96 17.13
C ALA A 228 -15.85 17.59 15.91
N VAL A 229 -17.03 17.11 15.54
CA VAL A 229 -17.86 17.68 14.46
C VAL A 229 -18.29 19.10 14.81
N LYS A 230 -18.79 19.33 16.04
CA LYS A 230 -19.18 20.67 16.52
C LYS A 230 -18.03 21.68 16.51
N ARG A 231 -16.81 21.22 16.76
CA ARG A 231 -15.59 22.06 16.70
C ARG A 231 -15.01 22.22 15.29
N ALA A 232 -15.64 21.62 14.27
CA ALA A 232 -15.11 21.50 12.92
C ALA A 232 -13.70 20.88 12.86
N ASP A 233 -13.30 20.12 13.89
CA ASP A 233 -12.03 19.39 13.92
C ASP A 233 -12.17 18.14 13.05
N THR A 234 -11.85 18.32 11.77
CA THR A 234 -12.10 17.32 10.74
C THR A 234 -11.16 16.11 10.89
N ASP A 235 -9.92 16.35 11.31
CA ASP A 235 -8.94 15.29 11.51
C ASP A 235 -9.31 14.37 12.67
N ARG A 236 -9.67 14.96 13.80
CA ARG A 236 -10.14 14.21 14.96
C ARG A 236 -11.44 13.49 14.66
N SER A 237 -12.38 14.14 13.97
CA SER A 237 -13.66 13.52 13.57
C SER A 237 -13.44 12.25 12.75
N LEU A 238 -12.54 12.27 11.77
CA LEU A 238 -12.25 11.08 10.96
C LEU A 238 -11.53 9.98 11.74
N MET A 239 -10.61 10.34 12.63
CA MET A 239 -9.92 9.36 13.48
C MET A 239 -10.89 8.63 14.40
N VAL A 240 -11.80 9.36 15.06
CA VAL A 240 -12.82 8.78 15.94
C VAL A 240 -13.82 7.94 15.15
N LEU A 241 -14.24 8.42 13.97
CA LEU A 241 -15.18 7.69 13.12
C LEU A 241 -14.62 6.33 12.67
N LYS A 242 -13.31 6.25 12.37
CA LYS A 242 -12.64 4.99 12.01
C LYS A 242 -12.66 3.97 13.15
N GLU A 243 -12.48 4.42 14.39
CA GLU A 243 -12.60 3.52 15.54
C GLU A 243 -14.06 3.13 15.78
N LEU A 244 -14.98 4.08 15.65
CA LEU A 244 -16.41 3.88 15.86
C LEU A 244 -17.02 2.85 14.91
N ASP A 245 -16.55 2.79 13.65
CA ASP A 245 -16.98 1.81 12.63
C ASP A 245 -16.92 0.35 13.13
N LEU A 246 -15.96 0.03 14.01
CA LEU A 246 -15.82 -1.30 14.61
C LEU A 246 -16.97 -1.67 15.57
N TYR A 247 -17.77 -0.70 16.00
CA TYR A 247 -18.84 -0.85 16.99
C TYR A 247 -20.24 -0.61 16.43
N LEU A 248 -20.35 -0.05 15.22
CA LEU A 248 -21.63 0.31 14.64
C LEU A 248 -22.31 -0.91 13.98
N THR A 249 -23.61 -1.01 14.20
CA THR A 249 -24.48 -1.84 13.36
C THR A 249 -24.72 -1.16 12.00
N PRO A 250 -25.11 -1.92 10.95
CA PRO A 250 -25.43 -1.33 9.64
C PRO A 250 -26.48 -0.21 9.70
N SER A 251 -27.47 -0.32 10.58
CA SER A 251 -28.50 0.72 10.76
C SER A 251 -27.97 1.97 11.47
N GLU A 252 -27.13 1.82 12.50
CA GLU A 252 -26.48 2.95 13.17
C GLU A 252 -25.50 3.66 12.22
N GLY A 253 -24.76 2.89 11.40
CA GLY A 253 -23.86 3.44 10.37
C GLY A 253 -24.61 4.26 9.32
N LEU A 254 -25.79 3.79 8.89
CA LEU A 254 -26.66 4.54 7.97
C LEU A 254 -27.11 5.87 8.57
N ALA A 255 -27.47 5.89 9.85
CA ALA A 255 -27.89 7.12 10.54
C ALA A 255 -26.75 8.16 10.64
N LEU A 256 -25.48 7.73 10.65
CA LEU A 256 -24.32 8.62 10.71
C LEU A 256 -23.78 8.99 9.32
N GLN A 257 -24.26 8.36 8.25
CA GLN A 257 -23.67 8.45 6.91
C GLN A 257 -23.61 9.88 6.38
N GLU A 258 -24.67 10.65 6.53
CA GLU A 258 -24.75 12.01 5.99
C GLU A 258 -23.71 12.93 6.65
N ALA A 259 -23.73 13.00 7.98
CA ALA A 259 -22.80 13.81 8.76
C ALA A 259 -21.34 13.32 8.59
N ALA A 260 -21.10 12.01 8.52
CA ALA A 260 -19.77 11.48 8.20
C ALA A 260 -19.30 11.90 6.80
N SER A 261 -20.18 11.82 5.79
CA SER A 261 -19.88 12.21 4.41
C SER A 261 -19.48 13.68 4.32
N GLU A 262 -20.16 14.55 5.07
CA GLU A 262 -19.80 15.97 5.17
C GLU A 262 -18.37 16.18 5.69
N VAL A 263 -18.01 15.50 6.79
CA VAL A 263 -16.66 15.54 7.36
C VAL A 263 -15.61 15.06 6.36
N PHE A 264 -15.88 13.96 5.63
CA PHE A 264 -14.99 13.47 4.58
C PHE A 264 -14.80 14.49 3.44
N LYS A 265 -15.90 15.10 2.97
CA LYS A 265 -15.85 16.15 1.94
C LYS A 265 -15.05 17.36 2.40
N ASN A 266 -15.26 17.80 3.64
CA ASN A 266 -14.53 18.91 4.23
C ASN A 266 -13.03 18.62 4.35
N LYS A 267 -12.65 17.39 4.77
CA LYS A 267 -11.23 17.01 4.83
C LYS A 267 -10.59 17.01 3.45
N LEU A 268 -11.27 16.43 2.46
CA LEU A 268 -10.78 16.38 1.09
C LEU A 268 -10.64 17.79 0.50
N HIS A 269 -11.60 18.68 0.78
CA HIS A 269 -11.53 20.08 0.38
C HIS A 269 -10.32 20.78 1.02
N ASN A 270 -10.14 20.65 2.33
CA ASN A 270 -9.02 21.25 3.06
C ASN A 270 -7.66 20.78 2.53
N LEU A 271 -7.50 19.47 2.28
CA LEU A 271 -6.29 18.93 1.66
C LEU A 271 -6.12 19.43 0.22
N GLY A 272 -7.20 19.56 -0.55
CA GLY A 272 -7.17 20.10 -1.90
C GLY A 272 -6.71 21.57 -1.94
N VAL A 273 -7.16 22.38 -0.98
CA VAL A 273 -6.70 23.77 -0.81
C VAL A 273 -5.22 23.81 -0.44
N GLN A 274 -4.78 23.00 0.53
CA GLN A 274 -3.37 22.91 0.91
C GLN A 274 -2.47 22.49 -0.26
N PHE A 275 -2.91 21.50 -1.04
CA PHE A 275 -2.21 21.05 -2.23
C PHE A 275 -2.11 22.17 -3.28
N SER A 276 -3.22 22.85 -3.56
CA SER A 276 -3.28 23.93 -4.55
C SER A 276 -2.39 25.12 -4.16
N LEU A 277 -2.40 25.49 -2.87
CA LEU A 277 -1.53 26.52 -2.31
C LEU A 277 -0.05 26.12 -2.39
N ALA A 278 0.29 24.88 -2.02
CA ALA A 278 1.66 24.40 -2.12
C ALA A 278 2.17 24.39 -3.57
N VAL A 279 1.30 24.10 -4.54
CA VAL A 279 1.63 24.17 -5.97
C VAL A 279 1.82 25.62 -6.44
N SER A 280 0.93 26.55 -6.05
CA SER A 280 1.04 27.95 -6.47
C SER A 280 2.27 28.64 -5.87
N GLU A 281 2.62 28.31 -4.63
CA GLU A 281 3.82 28.80 -3.93
C GLU A 281 5.10 28.02 -4.32
N LYS A 282 5.01 27.10 -5.29
CA LYS A 282 6.12 26.25 -5.75
C LYS A 282 6.76 25.40 -4.64
N ARG A 283 6.06 25.15 -3.53
CA ARG A 283 6.51 24.30 -2.41
C ARG A 283 6.32 22.82 -2.76
N TRP A 284 7.13 22.33 -3.70
CA TRP A 284 6.95 21.01 -4.32
C TRP A 284 7.00 19.84 -3.33
N THR A 285 7.87 19.89 -2.32
CA THR A 285 7.95 18.84 -1.28
C THR A 285 6.66 18.75 -0.48
N GLN A 286 6.08 19.90 -0.10
CA GLN A 286 4.80 19.94 0.61
C GLN A 286 3.66 19.49 -0.29
N ALA A 287 3.63 19.92 -1.56
CA ALA A 287 2.63 19.48 -2.53
C ALA A 287 2.67 17.95 -2.75
N LEU A 288 3.87 17.37 -2.82
CA LEU A 288 4.03 15.91 -2.90
C LEU A 288 3.51 15.22 -1.65
N GLN A 289 3.85 15.72 -0.46
CA GLN A 289 3.38 15.12 0.79
C GLN A 289 1.84 15.15 0.86
N THR A 290 1.23 16.32 0.70
CA THR A 290 -0.23 16.48 0.70
C THR A 290 -0.89 15.65 -0.41
N GLY A 291 -0.26 15.54 -1.58
CA GLY A 291 -0.75 14.70 -2.67
C GLY A 291 -0.78 13.20 -2.31
N HIS A 292 0.26 12.68 -1.63
CA HIS A 292 0.25 11.31 -1.12
C HIS A 292 -0.81 11.11 -0.03
N ASP A 293 -1.02 12.11 0.84
CA ASP A 293 -2.03 12.05 1.90
C ASP A 293 -3.46 11.98 1.31
N ILE A 294 -3.74 12.75 0.25
CA ILE A 294 -5.02 12.66 -0.49
C ILE A 294 -5.20 11.28 -1.12
N ILE A 295 -4.16 10.76 -1.78
CA ILE A 295 -4.24 9.45 -2.46
C ILE A 295 -4.45 8.30 -1.47
N ARG A 296 -3.82 8.37 -0.30
CA ARG A 296 -3.93 7.35 0.74
C ARG A 296 -5.28 7.45 1.48
N GLY A 297 -5.71 8.66 1.81
CA GLY A 297 -6.95 8.89 2.57
C GLY A 297 -8.22 8.79 1.73
N PHE A 298 -8.15 9.14 0.43
CA PHE A 298 -9.30 9.27 -0.45
C PHE A 298 -9.05 8.61 -1.82
N PRO A 299 -8.71 7.31 -1.85
CA PRO A 299 -8.19 6.64 -3.05
C PRO A 299 -9.15 6.63 -4.25
N ASN A 300 -10.46 6.70 -3.99
CA ASN A 300 -11.53 6.67 -4.99
C ASN A 300 -12.07 8.07 -5.34
N SER A 301 -11.46 9.13 -4.81
CA SER A 301 -11.86 10.49 -5.17
C SER A 301 -11.28 10.88 -6.52
N ARG A 302 -12.05 11.64 -7.31
CA ARG A 302 -11.57 12.24 -8.57
C ARG A 302 -10.30 13.07 -8.36
N MET A 303 -10.20 13.78 -7.24
CA MET A 303 -9.01 14.56 -6.89
C MET A 303 -7.76 13.65 -6.74
N ALA A 304 -7.89 12.48 -6.11
CA ALA A 304 -6.78 11.53 -6.01
C ALA A 304 -6.34 11.01 -7.39
N GLU A 305 -7.27 10.74 -8.31
CA GLU A 305 -6.95 10.34 -9.68
C GLU A 305 -6.17 11.44 -10.43
N GLU A 306 -6.64 12.68 -10.35
CA GLU A 306 -5.98 13.82 -10.98
C GLU A 306 -4.58 14.08 -10.39
N ILE A 307 -4.42 13.92 -9.07
CA ILE A 307 -3.12 14.07 -8.40
C ILE A 307 -2.17 12.93 -8.79
N ARG A 308 -2.64 11.67 -8.85
CA ARG A 308 -1.81 10.54 -9.30
C ARG A 308 -1.19 10.80 -10.67
N ALA A 309 -1.97 11.36 -11.60
CA ALA A 309 -1.48 11.70 -12.93
C ALA A 309 -0.38 12.77 -12.93
N LYS A 310 -0.39 13.68 -11.94
CA LYS A 310 0.56 14.81 -11.83
C LYS A 310 1.75 14.54 -10.89
N LEU A 311 1.76 13.43 -10.15
CA LEU A 311 2.81 13.10 -9.19
C LEU A 311 4.20 12.99 -9.81
N ALA A 312 4.32 12.45 -11.03
CA ALA A 312 5.61 12.34 -11.72
C ALA A 312 6.21 13.72 -11.96
N THR A 313 5.42 14.65 -12.50
CA THR A 313 5.84 16.03 -12.75
C THR A 313 6.22 16.76 -11.46
N LEU A 314 5.43 16.60 -10.38
CA LEU A 314 5.75 17.22 -9.09
C LEU A 314 7.04 16.65 -8.48
N ARG A 315 7.30 15.36 -8.67
CA ARG A 315 8.53 14.71 -8.21
C ARG A 315 9.75 15.25 -8.93
N ASP A 316 9.65 15.48 -10.24
CA ASP A 316 10.74 16.07 -11.02
C ASP A 316 10.96 17.53 -10.65
N LEU A 317 9.89 18.31 -10.42
CA LEU A 317 9.97 19.69 -9.94
C LEU A 317 10.58 19.81 -8.54
N ALA A 318 10.30 18.86 -7.64
CA ALA A 318 10.90 18.83 -6.30
C ALA A 318 12.40 18.50 -6.34
N LYS A 319 12.83 17.63 -7.26
CA LYS A 319 14.25 17.29 -7.45
C LYS A 319 15.06 18.42 -8.09
N ASN A 320 14.44 19.17 -9.00
CA ASN A 320 15.13 20.19 -9.80
C ASN A 320 15.15 21.59 -9.15
N ARG A 321 14.83 21.73 -7.85
CA ARG A 321 14.98 23.00 -7.14
C ARG A 321 16.47 23.25 -6.84
N PRO A 322 17.09 24.36 -7.31
CA PRO A 322 18.32 24.83 -6.71
C PRO A 322 18.03 25.14 -5.23
N GLN A 323 18.93 24.74 -4.32
CA GLN A 323 18.88 25.11 -2.92
C GLN A 323 18.78 26.64 -2.84
N GLU A 324 17.62 27.17 -2.44
CA GLU A 324 17.49 28.57 -2.10
C GLU A 324 18.48 28.84 -0.96
N ALA A 325 19.41 29.76 -1.22
CA ALA A 325 20.46 30.17 -0.31
C ALA A 325 19.87 30.44 1.08
N LYS A 326 20.45 29.81 2.11
CA LYS A 326 20.31 30.28 3.48
C LYS A 326 20.83 31.72 3.50
N SER A 327 19.96 32.70 3.74
CA SER A 327 20.36 34.03 4.24
C SER A 327 20.09 34.09 5.73
#